data_AF-A0A8S9TJQ3-F1
#
_entry.id   AF-A0A8S9TJQ3-F1
#
_cell.length_a   1.000
_cell.length_b   1.000
_cell.length_c   1.000
_cell.angle_alpha   90.00
_cell.angle_beta   90.00
_cell.angle_gamma   90.00
#
_symmetry.space_group_name_H-M   'P 1'
#
loop_
_entity.id
_entity.type
_entity.pdbx_description
1 polymer ?
#
loop_
_entity_poly.entity_id
_entity_poly.type
_entity_poly.pdbx_seq_one_letter_code
_entity_poly.pdbx_strand_id
1 'polypeptide(L)'
;MLKMLSKIMPTTEWSSDWLTANVRKPGFYSFPQGITLTYKGQPDGSGTQHLWEIRVDASWAEKLTNAYKQISGEMGLVLPKKSVSNNSRSDYYHSENGLNFRSQAEFEIAKALEKRRVLFFVNAKCRIRNRINCIETKETDFLVFYKGSPRILEVDGWEFHQRPSEDYQRDRLFDREGIKSTRFSATECLNNADEVVDEFLELFGAS
;
A
#
# COMPACT_ATOMS: atom_id res chain seq x y z
N MET A 1 18.00 0.34 -11.61
CA MET A 1 19.03 -0.13 -10.64
C MET A 1 20.42 0.40 -10.94
N LEU A 2 21.08 0.00 -12.04
CA LEU A 2 22.47 0.38 -12.35
C LEU A 2 22.72 1.89 -12.34
N LYS A 3 21.84 2.69 -12.99
CA LYS A 3 21.92 4.16 -12.97
C LYS A 3 21.89 4.74 -11.54
N MET A 4 21.09 4.16 -10.65
CA MET A 4 21.02 4.59 -9.24
C MET A 4 22.34 4.28 -8.53
N LEU A 5 22.86 3.07 -8.69
CA LEU A 5 24.11 2.63 -8.09
C LEU A 5 25.31 3.47 -8.54
N SER A 6 25.43 3.77 -9.84
CA SER A 6 26.48 4.63 -10.38
C SER A 6 26.44 6.05 -9.83
N LYS A 7 25.28 6.54 -9.38
CA LYS A 7 25.15 7.88 -8.77
C LYS A 7 25.47 7.89 -7.28
N ILE A 8 25.01 6.87 -6.53
CA ILE A 8 25.30 6.79 -5.10
C ILE A 8 26.73 6.29 -4.82
N MET A 9 27.27 5.40 -5.65
CA MET A 9 28.62 4.83 -5.55
C MET A 9 29.35 4.97 -6.89
N PRO A 10 29.84 6.19 -7.22
CA PRO A 10 30.45 6.46 -8.53
C PRO A 10 31.84 5.83 -8.71
N THR A 11 32.50 5.44 -7.61
CA THR A 11 33.83 4.80 -7.62
C THR A 11 33.78 3.32 -7.96
N THR A 12 32.58 2.75 -8.14
CA THR A 12 32.38 1.33 -8.45
C THR A 12 31.78 1.22 -9.84
N GLU A 13 32.37 0.36 -10.67
CA GLU A 13 31.78 -0.01 -11.95
C GLU A 13 30.65 -1.01 -11.74
N TRP A 14 29.43 -0.60 -12.08
CA TRP A 14 28.24 -1.43 -11.91
C TRP A 14 27.86 -2.10 -13.22
N SER A 15 27.82 -3.42 -13.22
CA SER A 15 27.32 -4.21 -14.35
C SER A 15 26.15 -5.11 -13.93
N SER A 16 25.34 -5.50 -14.92
CA SER A 16 24.25 -6.46 -14.72
C SER A 16 24.77 -7.81 -14.21
N ASP A 17 25.93 -8.23 -14.70
CA ASP A 17 26.60 -9.47 -14.28
C ASP A 17 27.04 -9.40 -12.83
N TRP A 18 27.58 -8.25 -12.40
CA TRP A 18 27.95 -8.02 -11.01
C TRP A 18 26.72 -8.11 -10.10
N LEU A 19 25.62 -7.45 -10.45
CA LEU A 19 24.37 -7.50 -9.68
C LEU A 19 23.81 -8.92 -9.61
N THR A 20 23.91 -9.67 -10.71
CA THR A 20 23.42 -11.05 -10.79
C THR A 20 24.23 -11.96 -9.88
N ALA A 21 25.56 -11.88 -9.94
CA ALA A 21 26.46 -12.71 -9.16
C ALA A 21 26.40 -12.41 -7.66
N ASN A 22 26.36 -11.11 -7.29
CA ASN A 22 26.56 -10.68 -5.91
C ASN A 22 25.25 -10.39 -5.15
N VAL A 23 24.13 -10.13 -5.86
CA VAL A 23 22.86 -9.76 -5.21
C VAL A 23 21.71 -10.67 -5.61
N ARG A 24 21.55 -10.97 -6.90
CA ARG A 24 20.41 -11.79 -7.38
C ARG A 24 20.50 -13.24 -6.93
N LYS A 25 21.65 -13.90 -7.12
CA LYS A 25 21.85 -15.29 -6.70
C LYS A 25 21.83 -15.44 -5.17
N PRO A 26 22.47 -14.56 -4.37
CA PRO A 26 22.45 -14.66 -2.91
C PRO A 26 21.18 -14.08 -2.27
N GLY A 27 20.35 -13.36 -3.03
CA GLY A 27 19.13 -12.68 -2.57
C GLY A 27 19.38 -11.28 -2.02
N PHE A 28 20.54 -11.00 -1.41
CA PHE A 28 20.92 -9.67 -0.96
C PHE A 28 22.44 -9.50 -0.87
N TYR A 29 22.90 -8.26 -0.76
CA TYR A 29 24.29 -7.89 -0.51
C TYR A 29 24.35 -6.65 0.38
N SER A 30 25.14 -6.70 1.46
CA SER A 30 25.31 -5.58 2.39
C SER A 30 26.72 -5.02 2.28
N PHE A 31 26.79 -3.72 2.01
CA PHE A 31 28.01 -2.94 1.95
C PHE A 31 28.37 -2.43 3.35
N PRO A 32 29.67 -2.47 3.74
CA PRO A 32 30.13 -1.94 5.02
C PRO A 32 29.80 -0.47 5.25
N GLN A 33 29.59 0.29 4.17
CA GLN A 33 29.26 1.70 4.23
C GLN A 33 27.80 1.96 4.60
N GLY A 34 26.99 0.93 4.91
CA GLY A 34 25.60 1.11 5.33
C GLY A 34 24.60 1.09 4.16
N ILE A 35 24.90 0.37 3.08
CA ILE A 35 23.97 0.17 1.95
C ILE A 35 23.66 -1.32 1.83
N THR A 36 22.40 -1.68 1.72
CA THR A 36 21.97 -3.06 1.47
C THR A 36 21.16 -3.12 0.18
N LEU A 37 21.55 -3.99 -0.73
CA LEU A 37 20.80 -4.29 -1.95
C LEU A 37 20.08 -5.62 -1.75
N THR A 38 18.80 -5.68 -2.09
CA THR A 38 18.00 -6.92 -2.04
C THR A 38 17.31 -7.12 -3.37
N TYR A 39 17.41 -8.33 -3.91
CA TYR A 39 16.65 -8.73 -5.10
C TYR A 39 15.27 -9.23 -4.67
N LYS A 40 14.21 -8.67 -5.26
CA LYS A 40 12.82 -8.99 -4.90
C LYS A 40 12.12 -9.88 -5.93
N GLY A 41 12.80 -10.27 -7.00
CA GLY A 41 12.23 -11.10 -8.06
C GLY A 41 11.79 -10.30 -9.28
N GLN A 42 10.95 -10.94 -10.09
CA GLN A 42 10.26 -10.34 -11.23
C GLN A 42 8.77 -10.44 -10.93
N PRO A 43 8.15 -9.39 -10.35
CA PRO A 43 6.74 -9.43 -9.95
C PRO A 43 5.81 -9.71 -11.14
N ASP A 44 6.18 -9.27 -12.35
CA ASP A 44 5.39 -9.50 -13.57
C ASP A 44 5.72 -10.83 -14.29
N GLY A 45 6.48 -11.72 -13.65
CA GLY A 45 6.82 -13.05 -14.17
C GLY A 45 8.16 -13.13 -14.92
N SER A 46 8.52 -14.35 -15.35
CA SER A 46 9.85 -14.63 -15.91
C SER A 46 10.12 -13.84 -17.19
N GLY A 47 11.23 -13.10 -17.22
CA GLY A 47 11.66 -12.29 -18.37
C GLY A 47 11.16 -10.84 -18.35
N THR A 48 10.46 -10.42 -17.29
CA THR A 48 9.98 -9.05 -17.10
C THR A 48 10.95 -8.20 -16.26
N GLN A 49 10.53 -7.01 -15.86
CA GLN A 49 11.38 -6.09 -15.11
C GLN A 49 11.76 -6.67 -13.75
N HIS A 50 13.03 -6.48 -13.39
CA HIS A 50 13.55 -6.93 -12.11
C HIS A 50 13.24 -5.91 -11.02
N LEU A 51 12.65 -6.36 -9.92
CA LEU A 51 12.42 -5.54 -8.73
C LEU A 51 13.61 -5.64 -7.77
N TRP A 52 14.08 -4.46 -7.33
CA TRP A 52 15.22 -4.32 -6.44
C TRP A 52 14.86 -3.37 -5.31
N GLU A 53 15.33 -3.70 -4.11
CA GLU A 53 15.25 -2.83 -2.93
C GLU A 53 16.66 -2.32 -2.58
N ILE A 54 16.80 -1.02 -2.36
CA ILE A 54 18.01 -0.41 -1.81
C ILE A 54 17.65 0.13 -0.42
N ARG A 55 18.28 -0.41 0.62
CA ARG A 55 18.23 0.16 1.96
C ARG A 55 19.53 0.89 2.22
N VAL A 56 19.44 2.06 2.83
CA VAL A 56 20.62 2.84 3.20
C VAL A 56 20.49 3.35 4.61
N ASP A 57 21.62 3.49 5.29
CA ASP A 57 21.70 4.16 6.57
C ASP A 57 21.35 5.65 6.42
N ALA A 58 20.98 6.29 7.53
CA ALA A 58 20.53 7.69 7.53
C ALA A 58 21.56 8.65 6.89
N SER A 59 22.86 8.34 7.01
CA SER A 59 23.96 9.10 6.41
C SER A 59 23.91 9.19 4.87
N TRP A 60 23.17 8.28 4.22
CA TRP A 60 23.06 8.21 2.76
C TRP A 60 21.78 8.83 2.20
N ALA A 61 20.83 9.20 3.07
CA ALA A 61 19.50 9.63 2.66
C ALA A 61 19.53 10.83 1.69
N GLU A 62 20.37 11.83 1.97
CA GLU A 62 20.50 13.02 1.12
C GLU A 62 21.10 12.65 -0.25
N LYS A 63 22.16 11.85 -0.26
CA LYS A 63 22.83 11.42 -1.49
C LYS A 63 21.91 10.57 -2.38
N LEU A 64 21.12 9.68 -1.77
CA LEU A 64 20.13 8.86 -2.48
C LEU A 64 18.99 9.71 -3.04
N THR A 65 18.51 10.69 -2.26
CA THR A 65 17.47 11.64 -2.71
C THR A 65 17.96 12.49 -3.88
N ASN A 66 19.19 12.98 -3.83
CA ASN A 66 19.78 13.76 -4.92
C ASN A 66 20.03 12.91 -6.16
N ALA A 67 20.52 11.67 -6.01
CA ALA A 67 20.65 10.72 -7.10
C ALA A 67 19.31 10.41 -7.77
N TYR A 68 18.26 10.17 -6.97
CA TYR A 68 16.91 9.98 -7.46
C TYR A 68 16.43 11.19 -8.27
N LYS A 69 16.52 12.41 -7.71
CA LYS A 69 16.08 13.63 -8.40
C LYS A 69 16.80 13.86 -9.72
N GLN A 70 18.10 13.54 -9.80
CA GLN A 70 18.86 13.64 -11.05
C GLN A 70 18.36 12.62 -12.09
N ILE A 71 18.08 11.38 -11.67
CA ILE A 71 17.60 10.32 -12.57
C ILE A 71 16.15 10.58 -13.03
N SER A 72 15.28 11.05 -12.12
CA SER A 72 13.88 11.38 -12.41
C SER A 72 13.71 12.74 -13.09
N GLY A 73 14.74 13.60 -13.07
CA GLY A 73 14.77 14.82 -13.87
C GLY A 73 15.03 14.57 -15.35
N GLU A 74 15.69 13.46 -15.69
CA GLU A 74 15.96 13.04 -17.08
C GLU A 74 14.86 12.13 -17.66
N MET A 75 14.02 11.53 -16.83
CA MET A 75 12.83 10.79 -17.23
C MET A 75 11.64 11.33 -16.44
N GLY A 76 10.77 12.10 -17.08
CA GLY A 76 9.54 12.55 -16.45
C GLY A 76 8.76 11.37 -15.87
N LEU A 77 8.71 11.26 -14.53
CA LEU A 77 7.68 10.67 -13.67
C LEU A 77 8.17 10.60 -12.19
N VAL A 78 7.28 11.06 -11.28
CA VAL A 78 7.19 10.97 -9.80
C VAL A 78 8.36 11.53 -8.95
N LEU A 79 8.02 12.44 -8.01
CA LEU A 79 8.93 13.04 -7.02
C LEU A 79 8.73 12.39 -5.63
N PRO A 80 9.79 12.14 -4.83
CA PRO A 80 9.66 11.80 -3.42
C PRO A 80 9.72 13.10 -2.62
N LYS A 81 8.67 13.41 -1.85
CA LYS A 81 8.69 14.58 -0.96
C LYS A 81 9.54 14.29 0.29
N LYS A 82 10.36 15.29 0.62
CA LYS A 82 11.26 15.39 1.78
C LYS A 82 10.57 14.98 3.09
N SER A 83 11.14 14.01 3.80
CA SER A 83 10.81 13.72 5.20
C SER A 83 11.73 14.52 6.12
N VAL A 84 11.16 15.50 6.81
CA VAL A 84 11.73 16.01 8.07
C VAL A 84 11.19 15.11 9.18
N SER A 85 12.13 14.67 10.02
CA SER A 85 12.02 13.71 11.12
C SER A 85 10.72 13.72 11.92
N ASN A 86 10.07 12.56 12.02
CA ASN A 86 9.87 11.88 13.31
C ASN A 86 9.46 10.41 13.11
N ASN A 87 9.78 9.64 14.14
CA ASN A 87 9.90 8.19 14.19
C ASN A 87 8.56 7.45 13.97
N SER A 88 8.22 7.15 12.72
CA SER A 88 7.30 6.08 12.31
C SER A 88 7.33 5.97 10.78
N ARG A 89 7.63 4.79 10.24
CA ARG A 89 7.31 4.49 8.83
C ARG A 89 5.82 4.77 8.64
N SER A 90 5.43 5.84 7.94
CA SER A 90 4.03 6.00 7.59
C SER A 90 3.77 5.09 6.40
N ASP A 91 3.18 3.93 6.64
CA ASP A 91 2.60 3.03 5.61
C ASP A 91 1.40 3.67 4.90
N TYR A 92 1.29 5.00 4.95
CA TYR A 92 0.17 5.80 4.51
C TYR A 92 0.62 6.66 3.33
N TYR A 93 -0.14 6.54 2.24
CA TYR A 93 0.01 7.30 1.02
C TYR A 93 -0.30 8.79 1.22
N HIS A 94 -1.32 9.10 2.02
CA HIS A 94 -1.77 10.48 2.25
C HIS A 94 -2.32 10.66 3.67
N SER A 95 -2.12 11.84 4.24
CA SER A 95 -2.63 12.21 5.56
C SER A 95 -3.33 13.56 5.45
N GLU A 96 -4.62 13.60 5.79
CA GLU A 96 -5.43 14.82 5.73
C GLU A 96 -6.46 14.87 6.86
N ASN A 97 -6.63 16.04 7.46
CA ASN A 97 -7.55 16.29 8.58
C ASN A 97 -7.40 15.31 9.76
N GLY A 98 -6.19 14.79 9.98
CA GLY A 98 -5.91 13.80 11.04
C GLY A 98 -6.26 12.36 10.68
N LEU A 99 -6.73 12.10 9.46
CA LEU A 99 -6.92 10.77 8.91
C LEU A 99 -5.72 10.37 8.04
N ASN A 100 -5.42 9.07 8.02
CA ASN A 100 -4.36 8.51 7.20
C ASN A 100 -4.94 7.49 6.23
N PHE A 101 -4.49 7.52 4.97
CA PHE A 101 -4.96 6.67 3.88
C PHE A 101 -3.78 5.91 3.30
N ARG A 102 -3.97 4.64 2.94
CA ARG A 102 -2.91 3.78 2.37
C ARG A 102 -2.85 3.86 0.85
N SER A 103 -3.87 4.44 0.22
CA SER A 103 -3.94 4.63 -1.23
C SER A 103 -4.66 5.93 -1.60
N GLN A 104 -4.44 6.41 -2.84
CA GLN A 104 -5.23 7.50 -3.41
C GLN A 104 -6.72 7.10 -3.54
N ALA A 105 -7.00 5.83 -3.84
CA ALA A 105 -8.36 5.31 -3.97
C ALA A 105 -9.14 5.44 -2.64
N GLU A 106 -8.54 5.06 -1.51
CA GLU A 106 -9.15 5.30 -0.19
C GLU A 106 -9.40 6.80 0.05
N PHE A 107 -8.43 7.65 -0.28
CA PHE A 107 -8.59 9.08 -0.08
C PHE A 107 -9.76 9.67 -0.88
N GLU A 108 -9.94 9.26 -2.14
CA GLU A 108 -11.08 9.70 -2.96
C GLU A 108 -12.42 9.19 -2.42
N ILE A 109 -12.49 7.95 -1.92
CA ILE A 109 -13.68 7.43 -1.23
C ILE A 109 -14.01 8.25 0.02
N ALA A 110 -13.01 8.60 0.82
CA ALA A 110 -13.21 9.43 2.00
C ALA A 110 -13.81 10.79 1.64
N LYS A 111 -13.30 11.45 0.61
CA LYS A 111 -13.86 12.71 0.09
C LYS A 111 -15.31 12.55 -0.37
N ALA A 112 -15.62 11.46 -1.07
CA ALA A 112 -16.97 11.17 -1.55
C ALA A 112 -17.95 10.91 -0.38
N LEU A 113 -17.51 10.24 0.68
CA LEU A 113 -18.29 10.04 1.92
C LEU A 113 -18.49 11.37 2.68
N GLU A 114 -17.46 12.19 2.81
CA GLU A 114 -17.54 13.52 3.45
C GLU A 114 -18.53 14.44 2.72
N LYS A 115 -18.49 14.46 1.38
CA LYS A 115 -19.43 15.21 0.53
C LYS A 115 -20.90 14.85 0.82
N ARG A 116 -21.17 13.59 1.15
CA ARG A 116 -22.50 13.06 1.50
C ARG A 116 -22.83 13.19 2.99
N ARG A 117 -21.92 13.74 3.80
CA ARG A 117 -22.05 13.91 5.25
C ARG A 117 -22.30 12.58 5.96
N VAL A 118 -21.65 11.52 5.49
CA VAL A 118 -21.73 10.19 6.08
C VAL A 118 -20.67 10.05 7.18
N LEU A 119 -21.02 9.42 8.29
CA LEU A 119 -20.06 9.10 9.35
C LEU A 119 -19.26 7.86 8.94
N PHE A 120 -17.93 7.94 8.99
CA PHE A 120 -17.06 6.81 8.72
C PHE A 120 -15.79 6.84 9.58
N PHE A 121 -15.15 5.68 9.66
CA PHE A 121 -13.85 5.47 10.29
C PHE A 121 -12.91 4.83 9.26
N VAL A 122 -11.69 5.35 9.14
CA VAL A 122 -10.64 4.77 8.28
C VAL A 122 -9.77 3.79 9.07
N ASN A 123 -9.22 2.77 8.40
CA ASN A 123 -8.33 1.76 9.00
C ASN A 123 -8.90 1.19 10.32
N ALA A 124 -10.21 0.90 10.32
CA ALA A 124 -10.95 0.56 11.53
C ALA A 124 -10.49 -0.81 12.06
N LYS A 125 -9.89 -0.81 13.26
CA LYS A 125 -9.44 -2.04 13.93
C LYS A 125 -10.49 -2.57 14.88
N CYS A 126 -10.68 -3.89 14.88
CA CYS A 126 -11.54 -4.56 15.85
C CYS A 126 -10.89 -5.85 16.38
N ARG A 127 -11.47 -6.37 17.47
CA ARG A 127 -11.15 -7.69 18.03
C ARG A 127 -12.35 -8.60 17.79
N ILE A 128 -12.12 -9.72 17.11
CA ILE A 128 -13.19 -10.65 16.72
C ILE A 128 -12.79 -12.10 17.00
N ARG A 129 -13.78 -12.94 17.32
CA ARG A 129 -13.57 -14.38 17.54
C ARG A 129 -13.69 -15.15 16.23
N ASN A 130 -12.63 -15.85 15.86
CA ASN A 130 -12.66 -16.73 14.69
C ASN A 130 -13.43 -18.04 14.98
N ARG A 131 -13.49 -18.93 13.99
CA ARG A 131 -14.28 -20.18 14.08
C ARG A 131 -13.80 -21.15 15.16
N ILE A 132 -12.51 -21.11 15.51
CA ILE A 132 -11.92 -21.94 16.57
C ILE A 132 -11.91 -21.20 17.92
N ASN A 133 -12.70 -20.13 18.05
CA ASN A 133 -12.88 -19.33 19.26
C ASN A 133 -11.62 -18.58 19.75
N CYS A 134 -10.63 -18.41 18.89
CA CYS A 134 -9.47 -17.56 19.16
C CYS A 134 -9.79 -16.09 18.83
N ILE A 135 -9.27 -15.17 19.64
CA ILE A 135 -9.48 -13.72 19.43
C ILE A 135 -8.35 -13.18 18.55
N GLU A 136 -8.71 -12.66 17.38
CA GLU A 136 -7.79 -12.03 16.43
C GLU A 136 -8.11 -10.56 16.22
N THR A 137 -7.11 -9.79 15.78
CA THR A 137 -7.30 -8.39 15.37
C THR A 137 -7.58 -8.38 13.88
N LYS A 138 -8.63 -7.67 13.49
CA LYS A 138 -8.91 -7.37 12.09
C LYS A 138 -8.91 -5.87 11.87
N GLU A 139 -8.63 -5.51 10.63
CA GLU A 139 -8.66 -4.14 10.16
C GLU A 139 -9.41 -4.11 8.83
N THR A 140 -10.21 -3.07 8.64
CA THR A 140 -10.96 -2.79 7.42
C THR A 140 -10.64 -1.37 6.95
N ASP A 141 -10.73 -1.12 5.65
CA ASP A 141 -10.39 0.19 5.09
C ASP A 141 -11.36 1.26 5.58
N PHE A 142 -12.67 0.98 5.50
CA PHE A 142 -13.72 1.86 6.02
C PHE A 142 -14.77 1.10 6.82
N LEU A 143 -15.08 1.61 8.01
CA LEU A 143 -16.32 1.30 8.73
C LEU A 143 -17.27 2.49 8.60
N VAL A 144 -18.39 2.29 7.91
CA VAL A 144 -19.32 3.36 7.55
C VAL A 144 -20.64 3.19 8.30
N PHE A 145 -21.13 4.28 8.88
CA PHE A 145 -22.44 4.34 9.54
C PHE A 145 -23.38 5.19 8.70
N TYR A 146 -24.44 4.56 8.22
CA TYR A 146 -25.47 5.22 7.43
C TYR A 146 -26.87 4.80 7.88
N LYS A 147 -27.74 5.79 8.12
CA LYS A 147 -29.11 5.59 8.63
C LYS A 147 -29.20 4.70 9.89
N GLY A 148 -28.20 4.79 10.76
CA GLY A 148 -28.14 4.03 12.02
C GLY A 148 -27.59 2.61 11.91
N SER A 149 -27.26 2.14 10.71
CA SER A 149 -26.69 0.81 10.47
C SER A 149 -25.20 0.91 10.09
N PRO A 150 -24.35 -0.03 10.53
CA PRO A 150 -22.96 -0.12 10.10
C PRO A 150 -22.79 -1.02 8.86
N ARG A 151 -21.83 -0.68 8.00
CA ARG A 151 -21.34 -1.56 6.91
C ARG A 151 -19.87 -1.26 6.63
N ILE A 152 -19.13 -2.28 6.20
CA ILE A 152 -17.72 -2.17 5.83
C ILE A 152 -17.59 -1.93 4.33
N LEU A 153 -16.75 -0.97 3.93
CA LEU A 153 -16.29 -0.76 2.55
C LEU A 153 -14.79 -1.06 2.50
N GLU A 154 -14.40 -1.96 1.61
CA GLU A 154 -13.01 -2.38 1.40
C GLU A 154 -12.58 -1.99 -0.02
N VAL A 155 -11.39 -1.41 -0.15
CA VAL A 155 -10.80 -0.98 -1.41
C VAL A 155 -9.79 -2.05 -1.86
N ASP A 156 -10.18 -2.87 -2.82
CA ASP A 156 -9.37 -4.00 -3.27
C ASP A 156 -8.34 -3.55 -4.32
N GLY A 157 -7.06 -3.52 -3.93
CA GLY A 157 -5.97 -3.34 -4.88
C GLY A 157 -5.86 -4.56 -5.81
N TRP A 158 -5.42 -4.36 -7.05
CA TRP A 158 -5.28 -5.41 -8.07
C TRP A 158 -4.41 -6.64 -7.68
N GLU A 159 -3.80 -6.63 -6.49
CA GLU A 159 -2.83 -7.62 -6.00
C GLU A 159 -3.39 -8.63 -4.97
N PHE A 160 -4.67 -8.58 -4.58
CA PHE A 160 -5.23 -9.51 -3.59
C PHE A 160 -6.27 -10.49 -4.16
N HIS A 161 -5.82 -11.33 -5.09
CA HIS A 161 -6.43 -12.65 -5.30
C HIS A 161 -5.42 -13.78 -5.06
N GLN A 162 -4.77 -13.76 -3.89
CA GLN A 162 -4.12 -14.96 -3.38
C GLN A 162 -5.13 -15.71 -2.50
N ARG A 163 -5.88 -16.62 -3.14
CA ARG A 163 -6.75 -17.67 -2.57
C ARG A 163 -8.19 -17.24 -2.20
N PRO A 164 -9.17 -17.51 -3.08
CA PRO A 164 -10.61 -17.31 -2.83
C PRO A 164 -11.10 -17.91 -1.50
N SER A 165 -10.50 -19.01 -1.04
CA SER A 165 -10.88 -19.67 0.22
C SER A 165 -10.60 -18.83 1.48
N GLU A 166 -9.57 -17.99 1.47
CA GLU A 166 -9.18 -17.13 2.61
C GLU A 166 -10.07 -15.87 2.65
N ASP A 167 -10.39 -15.30 1.48
CA ASP A 167 -11.32 -14.17 1.34
C ASP A 167 -12.76 -14.52 1.76
N TYR A 168 -13.25 -15.70 1.34
CA TYR A 168 -14.55 -16.22 1.79
C TYR A 168 -14.59 -16.48 3.30
N GLN A 169 -13.47 -16.75 3.96
CA GLN A 169 -13.43 -16.88 5.43
C GLN A 169 -13.45 -15.52 6.12
N ARG A 170 -12.83 -14.49 5.51
CA ARG A 170 -12.76 -13.12 6.04
C ARG A 170 -14.14 -12.45 6.07
N ASP A 171 -14.90 -12.54 4.98
CA ASP A 171 -16.22 -11.89 4.88
C ASP A 171 -17.22 -12.49 5.88
N ARG A 172 -17.18 -13.81 6.05
CA ARG A 172 -18.07 -14.52 6.99
C ARG A 172 -17.81 -14.22 8.47
N LEU A 173 -16.69 -13.58 8.83
CA LEU A 173 -16.45 -13.20 10.22
C LEU A 173 -17.32 -12.00 10.61
N PHE A 174 -17.33 -10.95 9.80
CA PHE A 174 -18.14 -9.76 10.07
C PHE A 174 -19.63 -10.03 9.89
N ASP A 175 -20.01 -10.89 8.92
CA ASP A 175 -21.39 -11.29 8.74
C ASP A 175 -21.99 -11.95 10.00
N ARG A 176 -21.20 -12.72 10.75
CA ARG A 176 -21.63 -13.34 12.02
C ARG A 176 -21.92 -12.33 13.13
N GLU A 177 -21.30 -11.16 13.05
CA GLU A 177 -21.52 -10.03 13.96
C GLU A 177 -22.58 -9.06 13.42
N GLY A 178 -23.25 -9.41 12.30
CA GLY A 178 -24.29 -8.59 11.68
C GLY A 178 -23.76 -7.39 10.88
N ILE A 179 -22.46 -7.33 10.59
CA ILE A 179 -21.84 -6.24 9.83
C ILE A 179 -21.46 -6.77 8.44
N LYS A 180 -22.19 -6.33 7.41
CA LYS A 180 -21.90 -6.73 6.02
C LYS A 180 -20.64 -6.00 5.53
N SER A 181 -19.87 -6.66 4.67
CA SER A 181 -18.72 -6.07 3.96
C SER A 181 -19.00 -5.99 2.47
N THR A 182 -18.47 -4.96 1.80
CA THR A 182 -18.57 -4.79 0.35
C THR A 182 -17.24 -4.30 -0.19
N ARG A 183 -16.71 -5.01 -1.20
CA ARG A 183 -15.42 -4.71 -1.84
C ARG A 183 -15.66 -4.02 -3.17
N PHE A 184 -14.88 -2.99 -3.43
CA PHE A 184 -14.79 -2.31 -4.72
C PHE A 184 -13.33 -2.30 -5.16
N SER A 185 -13.05 -2.39 -6.46
CA SER A 185 -11.68 -2.35 -6.92
C SER A 185 -11.07 -0.95 -6.72
N ALA A 186 -9.75 -0.90 -6.48
CA ALA A 186 -9.03 0.37 -6.36
C ALA A 186 -9.17 1.24 -7.62
N THR A 187 -9.33 0.63 -8.80
CA THR A 187 -9.57 1.34 -10.06
C THR A 187 -10.94 2.02 -10.08
N GLU A 188 -11.99 1.34 -9.62
CA GLU A 188 -13.34 1.93 -9.50
C GLU A 188 -13.35 3.05 -8.46
N CYS A 189 -12.78 2.79 -7.28
CA CYS A 189 -12.68 3.77 -6.20
C CYS A 189 -11.86 5.01 -6.59
N LEU A 190 -10.84 4.87 -7.43
CA LEU A 190 -10.03 5.99 -7.88
C LEU A 190 -10.74 6.84 -8.95
N ASN A 191 -11.38 6.19 -9.92
CA ASN A 191 -11.91 6.88 -11.10
C ASN A 191 -13.37 7.33 -10.93
N ASN A 192 -14.16 6.60 -10.14
CA ASN A 192 -15.61 6.77 -10.00
C ASN A 192 -16.05 6.75 -8.52
N ALA A 193 -15.31 7.45 -7.66
CA ALA A 193 -15.52 7.42 -6.20
C ALA A 193 -16.93 7.85 -5.78
N ASP A 194 -17.50 8.84 -6.47
CA ASP A 194 -18.85 9.32 -6.19
C ASP A 194 -19.89 8.21 -6.46
N GLU A 195 -19.81 7.56 -7.62
CA GLU A 195 -20.72 6.47 -8.02
C GLU A 195 -20.57 5.26 -7.10
N VAL A 196 -19.34 4.88 -6.74
CA VAL A 196 -19.06 3.78 -5.79
C VAL A 196 -19.72 4.05 -4.44
N VAL A 197 -19.60 5.27 -3.92
CA VAL A 197 -20.22 5.61 -2.64
C VAL A 197 -21.75 5.62 -2.75
N ASP A 198 -22.31 6.12 -3.84
CA ASP A 198 -23.78 6.07 -4.05
C ASP A 198 -24.29 4.62 -4.07
N GLU A 199 -23.68 3.76 -4.89
CA GLU A 199 -23.99 2.32 -4.94
C GLU A 199 -23.86 1.68 -3.55
N PHE A 200 -22.75 1.95 -2.85
CA PHE A 200 -22.52 1.40 -1.52
C PHE A 200 -23.59 1.81 -0.49
N LEU A 201 -24.04 3.07 -0.52
CA LEU A 201 -25.05 3.57 0.40
C LEU A 201 -26.45 3.00 0.12
N GLU A 202 -26.75 2.62 -1.11
CA GLU A 202 -27.99 1.92 -1.48
C GLU A 202 -28.08 0.54 -0.80
N LEU A 203 -26.94 -0.11 -0.53
CA LEU A 203 -26.88 -1.42 0.09
C LEU A 203 -27.30 -1.45 1.58
N PHE A 204 -27.49 -0.30 2.24
CA PHE A 204 -27.95 -0.24 3.63
C PHE A 204 -29.45 -0.52 3.78
N GLY A 205 -30.24 -0.41 2.70
CA GLY A 205 -31.70 -0.66 2.69
C GLY A 205 -32.10 -2.03 2.14
N ALA A 206 -31.16 -2.78 1.54
CA ALA A 206 -31.40 -4.12 1.02
C ALA A 206 -31.24 -5.16 2.15
N SER A 207 -32.31 -5.33 2.95
CA SER A 207 -32.42 -6.35 4.00
C SER A 207 -33.77 -7.02 3.97
#